data_AF-A0A0M7B8H2-F1
#
_entry.id   AF-A0A0M7B8H2-F1
#
_cell.length_a   1.000
_cell.length_b   1.000
_cell.length_c   1.000
_cell.angle_alpha   90.00
_cell.angle_beta   90.00
_cell.angle_gamma   90.00
#
_symmetry.space_group_name_H-M   'P 1'
#
loop_
_entity.id
_entity.type
_entity.pdbx_description
1 polymer ?
#
loop_
_entity_poly.entity_id
_entity_poly.type
_entity_poly.pdbx_seq_one_letter_code
_entity_poly.pdbx_strand_id
1 'polypeptide(L)' 'MMMTDNVGMMGVPGLLFLIVMLALVVVPFWKLLPKFGYSSWISLVAIIPLGALILIWILAFSEPKTRSTT' A
#
# COMPACT_ATOMS: atom_id res chain seq x y z
N MET A 1 -14.46 33.44 -10.31
CA MET A 1 -13.20 32.99 -9.69
C MET A 1 -13.56 32.17 -8.47
N MET A 2 -13.33 30.86 -8.51
CA MET A 2 -13.56 29.95 -7.39
C MET A 2 -12.33 30.02 -6.48
N MET A 3 -12.44 30.73 -5.35
CA MET A 3 -11.35 30.89 -4.38
C MET A 3 -11.78 30.25 -3.05
N THR A 4 -11.37 29.00 -2.87
CA THR A 4 -10.92 28.41 -1.58
C THR A 4 -11.83 28.51 -0.35
N ASP A 5 -12.87 27.68 -0.27
CA ASP A 5 -13.62 27.44 0.98
C ASP A 5 -13.51 25.99 1.51
N ASN A 6 -12.45 25.25 1.14
CA ASN A 6 -12.26 23.86 1.60
C ASN A 6 -11.01 23.66 2.49
N VAL A 7 -10.49 24.73 3.08
CA VAL A 7 -9.42 24.63 4.12
C VAL A 7 -9.98 24.42 5.53
N GLY A 8 -11.31 24.25 5.68
CA GLY A 8 -12.01 24.05 6.95
C GLY A 8 -11.96 22.62 7.54
N MET A 9 -11.27 21.67 6.91
CA MET A 9 -11.16 20.27 7.41
C MET A 9 -9.90 20.00 8.24
N MET A 10 -9.34 21.03 8.90
CA MET A 10 -8.26 20.90 9.90
C MET A 10 -8.82 20.48 11.28
N GLY A 11 -9.77 19.54 11.29
CA GLY A 11 -10.26 18.86 12.49
C GLY A 11 -10.06 17.36 12.34
N VAL A 12 -10.29 16.60 13.41
CA VAL A 12 -10.22 15.12 13.47
C VAL A 12 -10.66 14.37 12.18
N PRO A 13 -11.68 14.82 11.40
CA PRO A 13 -12.03 14.20 10.12
C PRO A 13 -10.90 14.15 9.08
N GLY A 14 -10.04 15.17 9.00
CA GLY A 14 -8.93 15.21 8.04
C GLY A 14 -7.82 14.20 8.36
N LEU A 15 -7.51 14.02 9.64
CA LEU A 15 -6.51 13.03 10.09
C LEU A 15 -7.01 11.59 9.87
N LEU A 16 -8.29 11.33 10.15
CA LEU A 16 -8.91 10.03 9.86
C LEU A 16 -8.87 9.71 8.36
N PHE A 17 -9.18 10.70 7.51
CA PHE A 17 -9.10 10.55 6.06
C PHE A 17 -7.67 10.19 5.60
N LEU A 18 -6.64 10.87 6.12
CA LEU A 18 -5.24 10.55 5.81
C LEU A 18 -4.85 9.13 6.23
N ILE A 19 -5.27 8.68 7.42
CA ILE A 19 -4.99 7.33 7.90
C ILE A 19 -5.68 6.28 7.02
N VAL A 20 -6.94 6.52 6.62
CA VAL A 20 -7.68 5.63 5.72
C VAL A 20 -7.01 5.57 4.34
N MET A 21 -6.57 6.70 3.79
CA MET A 21 -5.78 6.77 2.55
C MET A 21 -4.50 5.93 2.65
N LEU A 22 -3.72 6.11 3.72
CA LEU A 22 -2.51 5.32 3.97
C LEU A 22 -2.82 3.82 4.08
N ALA A 23 -3.88 3.46 4.80
CA ALA A 23 -4.30 2.07 4.93
C ALA A 23 -4.71 1.47 3.58
N LEU A 24 -5.43 2.21 2.73
CA LEU A 24 -5.79 1.73 1.39
C LEU A 24 -4.57 1.43 0.51
N VAL A 25 -3.45 2.12 0.72
CA VAL A 25 -2.19 1.83 0.03
C VAL A 25 -1.47 0.65 0.68
N VAL A 26 -1.33 0.60 2.01
CA VAL A 26 -0.51 -0.42 2.70
C VAL A 26 -1.20 -1.79 2.78
N VAL A 27 -2.51 -1.82 3.03
CA VAL A 27 -3.30 -3.05 3.20
C VAL A 27 -3.23 -4.01 1.99
N PRO A 28 -3.34 -3.56 0.73
CA PRO A 28 -3.19 -4.49 -0.40
C PRO A 28 -1.80 -5.14 -0.40
N PHE A 29 -0.72 -4.39 -0.13
CA PHE A 29 0.62 -4.99 -0.03
C PHE A 29 0.74 -5.98 1.13
N TRP A 30 0.09 -5.72 2.27
CA TRP A 30 -0.02 -6.70 3.36
C TRP A 30 -0.71 -8.00 2.97
N LYS A 31 -1.69 -7.96 2.07
CA LYS A 31 -2.35 -9.17 1.56
C LYS A 31 -1.62 -9.81 0.38
N LEU A 32 -0.85 -9.06 -0.40
CA LEU A 32 -0.10 -9.56 -1.55
C LEU A 32 1.16 -10.31 -1.09
N LEU A 33 1.99 -9.71 -0.23
CA LEU A 33 3.32 -10.25 0.14
C LEU A 33 3.30 -11.69 0.71
N PRO A 34 2.35 -12.07 1.60
CA PRO A 34 2.29 -13.44 2.12
C PRO A 34 2.02 -14.50 1.05
N LYS A 35 1.35 -14.14 -0.06
CA LYS A 35 1.08 -15.06 -1.17
C LYS A 35 2.34 -15.51 -1.90
N PHE A 36 3.40 -14.71 -1.81
CA PHE A 36 4.71 -14.99 -2.39
C PHE A 36 5.71 -15.53 -1.34
N GLY A 37 5.27 -15.71 -0.08
CA GLY A 37 6.13 -16.21 1.00
C GLY A 37 6.98 -15.14 1.70
N TYR A 38 6.71 -13.85 1.45
CA TYR A 38 7.41 -12.74 2.10
C TYR A 38 6.71 -12.31 3.40
N SER A 39 7.50 -11.85 4.37
CA SER A 39 7.00 -11.32 5.65
C SER A 39 6.12 -10.10 5.43
N SER A 40 4.92 -10.08 6.04
CA SER A 40 3.98 -8.95 5.97
C SER A 40 4.62 -7.62 6.38
N TRP A 41 5.62 -7.63 7.28
CA TRP A 41 6.29 -6.39 7.70
C TRP A 41 6.99 -5.62 6.58
N ILE A 42 7.34 -6.29 5.49
CA ILE A 42 7.99 -5.68 4.33
C ILE A 42 7.05 -4.69 3.60
N SER A 43 5.72 -4.80 3.79
CA SER A 43 4.78 -3.84 3.17
C SER A 43 4.96 -2.41 3.66
N LEU A 44 5.60 -2.17 4.81
CA LEU A 44 5.86 -0.83 5.31
C LEU A 44 6.76 -0.04 4.35
N VAL A 45 7.60 -0.74 3.58
CA VAL A 45 8.40 -0.13 2.51
C VAL A 45 7.50 0.43 1.39
N ALA A 46 6.29 -0.09 1.20
CA ALA A 46 5.31 0.41 0.25
C ALA A 46 4.67 1.75 0.66
N ILE A 47 4.91 2.25 1.88
CA ILE A 47 4.52 3.61 2.28
C ILE A 47 5.26 4.65 1.41
N ILE A 48 6.49 4.33 1.00
CA ILE A 48 7.26 5.14 0.06
C ILE A 48 6.90 4.69 -1.36
N PRO A 49 6.51 5.61 -2.28
CA PRO A 49 6.12 5.24 -3.64
C PRO A 49 7.19 4.41 -4.38
N LEU A 50 8.47 4.75 -4.17
CA LEU A 50 9.60 4.01 -4.73
C LEU A 50 9.73 2.59 -4.12
N GLY A 51 9.48 2.45 -2.83
CA GLY A 51 9.48 1.14 -2.18
C GLY A 51 8.34 0.25 -2.67
N ALA A 52 7.16 0.82 -2.89
CA ALA A 52 6.03 0.13 -3.51
C ALA A 52 6.38 -0.31 -4.94
N LEU A 53 7.04 0.55 -5.73
CA LEU A 53 7.50 0.23 -7.09
C LEU A 53 8.48 -0.94 -7.11
N ILE A 54 9.45 -0.95 -6.19
CA ILE A 54 10.41 -2.05 -6.06
C ILE A 54 9.69 -3.35 -5.63
N LEU A 55 8.74 -3.25 -4.68
CA LEU A 55 7.98 -4.43 -4.23
C LEU A 55 7.16 -5.03 -5.36
N ILE A 56 6.43 -4.23 -6.14
CA ILE A 56 5.70 -4.77 -7.29
C ILE A 56 6.64 -5.33 -8.36
N TRP A 57 7.84 -4.76 -8.53
CA TRP A 57 8.85 -5.29 -9.43
C TRP A 57 9.30 -6.68 -8.99
N ILE A 58 9.70 -6.82 -7.73
CA ILE A 58 10.09 -8.10 -7.14
C ILE A 58 8.93 -9.10 -7.26
N LEU A 59 7.70 -8.70 -6.90
CA LEU A 59 6.52 -9.55 -6.98
C LEU A 59 6.18 -9.98 -8.42
N ALA A 60 6.41 -9.14 -9.42
CA ALA A 60 6.17 -9.45 -10.83
C ALA A 60 7.13 -10.53 -11.36
N PHE A 61 8.36 -10.56 -10.86
CA PHE A 61 9.36 -11.59 -11.19
C PHE A 61 9.37 -12.75 -10.20
N SER A 62 8.63 -12.67 -9.10
CA SER A 62 8.51 -13.73 -8.11
C SER A 62 7.43 -14.72 -8.53
N GLU A 63 7.76 -16.00 -8.56
CA GLU A 63 6.77 -17.04 -8.83
C GLU A 63 5.89 -17.27 -7.60
N PRO A 64 4.55 -17.28 -7.74
CA PRO A 64 3.67 -17.63 -6.64
C PRO A 64 3.92 -19.10 -6.26
N LYS A 65 3.89 -19.39 -4.96
CA LYS A 65 4.26 -20.70 -4.38
C LYS A 65 3.22 -21.82 -4.64
N THR A 66 2.65 -21.89 -5.84
CA THR A 66 1.55 -22.81 -6.17
C THR A 66 1.66 -23.50 -7.53
N ARG A 67 2.85 -23.82 -8.07
CA ARG A 67 2.92 -24.78 -9.18
C ARG A 67 4.15 -25.69 -9.17
N SER A 68 4.11 -26.69 -8.31
CA SER A 68 4.77 -27.98 -8.56
C SER A 68 3.72 -29.09 -8.48
N THR A 69 2.97 -29.25 -9.57
CA THR A 69 2.30 -30.53 -9.87
C THR A 69 2.81 -30.92 -11.26
N THR A 70 3.78 -31.83 -11.20
CA THR A 70 4.18 -32.88 -12.16
C THR A 70 3.99 -32.64 -13.65
#